data_AF-A0A7C1PKZ9-F1
#
_entry.id   AF-A0A7C1PKZ9-F1
#
_cell.length_a   1.000
_cell.length_b   1.000
_cell.length_c   1.000
_cell.angle_alpha   90.00
_cell.angle_beta   90.00
_cell.angle_gamma   90.00
#
_symmetry.space_group_name_H-M   'P 1'
#
loop_
_entity.id
_entity.type
_entity.pdbx_description
1 polymer ?
#
loop_
_entity_poly.entity_id
_entity_poly.type
_entity_poly.pdbx_seq_one_letter_code
_entity_poly.pdbx_strand_id
1 'polypeptide(L)'
;MAQKILRGQIPGRVSIDQRPAIVDAKKRIGDWEIDTLIGKNHKSVLLTAVERKSKFTLIKKVPNKKADMIADATVNLFEPYQKNWQRNPLL
;
A
#
# COMPACT_ATOMS: atom_id res chain seq x y z
N MET A 1 -14.37 3.05 26.08
CA MET A 1 -14.61 4.42 25.57
C MET A 1 -14.48 4.40 24.06
N ALA A 2 -15.51 4.80 23.32
CA ALA A 2 -15.43 4.86 21.86
C ALA A 2 -14.55 6.06 21.46
N GLN A 3 -13.48 5.79 20.71
CA GLN A 3 -12.58 6.85 20.24
C GLN A 3 -13.26 7.64 19.13
N LYS A 4 -13.43 8.95 19.34
CA LYS A 4 -14.03 9.86 18.36
C LYS A 4 -13.12 9.96 17.14
N ILE A 5 -13.45 9.28 16.06
CA ILE A 5 -12.69 9.30 14.80
C ILE A 5 -12.88 10.68 14.15
N LEU A 6 -11.80 11.45 14.04
CA LEU A 6 -11.81 12.72 13.32
C LEU A 6 -11.71 12.48 11.80
N ARG A 7 -12.31 13.37 11.01
CA ARG A 7 -12.24 13.30 9.55
C ARG A 7 -10.77 13.28 9.11
N GLY A 8 -10.38 12.27 8.34
CA GLY A 8 -9.00 12.05 7.89
C GLY A 8 -8.15 11.10 8.74
N GLN A 9 -8.66 10.62 9.88
CA GLN A 9 -7.99 9.58 10.66
C GLN A 9 -8.48 8.18 10.25
N ILE A 10 -7.52 7.31 9.94
CA ILE A 10 -7.78 5.89 9.66
C ILE A 10 -7.80 5.16 11.01
N PRO A 11 -8.92 4.54 11.42
CA PRO A 11 -8.99 3.78 12.66
C PRO A 11 -7.96 2.65 12.68
N GLY A 12 -7.27 2.47 13.81
CA GLY A 12 -6.28 1.41 13.96
C GLY A 12 -4.99 1.58 13.15
N ARG A 13 -4.75 2.75 12.53
CA ARG A 13 -3.46 3.00 11.86
C ARG A 13 -2.31 2.93 12.86
N VAL A 14 -1.24 2.23 12.48
CA VAL A 14 0.05 2.28 13.18
C VAL A 14 0.85 3.45 12.59
N SER A 15 1.51 4.26 13.44
CA SER A 15 2.35 5.35 12.92
C SER A 15 3.52 4.78 12.13
N ILE A 16 3.96 5.50 11.08
CA ILE A 16 5.15 5.11 10.32
C ILE A 16 6.40 5.08 11.21
N ASP A 17 6.45 5.91 12.26
CA ASP A 17 7.53 5.96 13.23
C ASP A 17 7.63 4.68 14.09
N GLN A 18 6.54 3.90 14.15
CA GLN A 18 6.50 2.64 14.91
C GLN A 18 6.90 1.42 14.07
N ARG A 19 7.25 1.61 12.78
CA ARG A 19 7.64 0.48 11.94
C ARG A 19 8.94 -0.16 12.45
N PRO A 20 9.11 -1.49 12.32
CA PRO A 20 10.36 -2.14 12.67
C PRO A 20 11.55 -1.57 11.89
N ALA A 21 12.69 -1.39 12.55
CA ALA A 21 13.91 -0.81 11.95
C ALA A 21 14.39 -1.54 10.68
N ILE A 22 14.05 -2.82 10.52
CA ILE A 22 14.37 -3.62 9.32
C ILE A 22 13.75 -3.04 8.03
N VAL A 23 12.59 -2.37 8.14
CA VAL A 23 11.91 -1.72 7.00
C VAL A 23 12.74 -0.56 6.45
N ASP A 24 13.40 0.20 7.33
CA ASP A 24 14.28 1.31 6.96
C ASP A 24 15.66 0.88 6.56
N ALA A 25 16.14 -0.22 7.14
CA ALA A 25 17.37 -0.86 6.70
C ALA A 25 17.27 -1.40 5.26
N LYS A 26 16.06 -1.60 4.72
CA LYS A 26 15.81 -2.14 3.36
C LYS A 26 16.54 -3.47 3.12
N LYS A 27 16.61 -4.32 4.16
CA LYS A 27 17.40 -5.57 4.12
C LYS A 27 16.60 -6.81 3.72
N ARG A 28 15.27 -6.78 3.78
CA ARG A 28 14.39 -7.88 3.35
C ARG A 28 13.57 -7.50 2.12
N ILE A 29 13.08 -8.52 1.40
CA ILE A 29 12.08 -8.35 0.34
C ILE A 29 10.68 -8.47 0.95
N GLY A 30 9.75 -7.65 0.47
CA GLY A 30 8.33 -7.74 0.85
C GLY A 30 7.81 -6.53 1.62
N ASP A 31 8.64 -5.50 1.81
CA ASP A 31 8.18 -4.21 2.35
C ASP A 31 7.79 -3.31 1.17
N TRP A 32 6.48 -3.10 0.98
CA TRP A 32 5.93 -2.34 -0.14
C TRP A 32 5.44 -0.96 0.28
N GLU A 33 5.69 0.04 -0.55
CA GLU A 33 5.02 1.34 -0.50
C GLU A 33 4.02 1.42 -1.63
N ILE A 34 2.82 1.90 -1.32
CA ILE A 34 1.72 2.03 -2.28
C ILE A 34 1.25 3.48 -2.28
N ASP A 35 1.23 4.07 -3.46
CA ASP A 35 0.77 5.44 -3.70
C ASP A 35 -0.29 5.47 -4.80
N THR A 36 -1.08 6.54 -4.82
CA THR A 36 -2.00 6.85 -5.91
C THR A 36 -1.67 8.20 -6.53
N LEU A 37 -1.35 8.21 -7.82
CA LEU A 37 -1.19 9.44 -8.60
C LEU A 37 -2.54 9.79 -9.23
N ILE A 38 -3.03 10.99 -8.96
CA ILE A 38 -4.30 11.47 -9.50
C ILE A 38 -4.03 12.41 -10.69
N GLY A 39 -4.52 12.02 -11.86
CA GLY A 39 -4.36 12.82 -13.08
C GLY A 39 -5.22 14.09 -13.08
N LYS A 40 -4.97 14.93 -14.09
CA LYS A 40 -5.67 16.21 -14.28
C LYS A 40 -7.19 16.02 -14.22
N ASN A 41 -7.87 16.94 -13.53
CA ASN A 41 -9.32 16.94 -13.33
C ASN A 41 -9.86 15.64 -12.68
N HIS A 42 -9.03 14.89 -11.96
CA HIS A 42 -9.39 13.61 -11.32
C HIS A 42 -9.94 12.55 -12.31
N LYS A 43 -9.60 12.65 -13.60
CA LYS A 43 -10.13 11.76 -14.66
C LYS A 43 -9.36 10.44 -14.80
N SER A 44 -8.21 10.34 -14.16
CA SER A 44 -7.41 9.11 -14.17
C SER A 44 -6.72 8.93 -12.83
N VAL A 45 -6.48 7.68 -12.48
CA VAL A 45 -5.69 7.30 -11.31
C VAL A 45 -4.66 6.27 -11.74
N LEU A 46 -3.43 6.43 -11.27
CA LEU A 46 -2.42 5.37 -11.31
C LEU A 46 -2.19 4.91 -9.88
N LEU A 47 -2.35 3.61 -9.66
CA LEU A 47 -1.87 2.92 -8.47
C LEU A 47 -0.42 2.53 -8.74
N THR A 48 0.48 2.88 -7.83
CA THR A 48 1.89 2.50 -7.88
C THR A 48 2.24 1.73 -6.62
N ALA A 49 2.90 0.58 -6.78
CA ALA A 49 3.42 -0.21 -5.67
C ALA A 49 4.92 -0.47 -5.88
N VAL A 50 5.75 -0.11 -4.91
CA VAL A 50 7.20 -0.20 -5.00
C VAL A 50 7.75 -1.03 -3.85
N GLU A 51 8.51 -2.07 -4.17
CA GLU A 51 9.22 -2.87 -3.17
C GLU A 51 10.48 -2.11 -2.71
N ARG A 52 10.60 -1.85 -1.41
CA ARG A 52 11.57 -0.87 -0.88
C ARG A 52 13.03 -1.28 -1.03
N LYS A 53 13.35 -2.58 -1.07
CA LYS A 53 14.72 -3.09 -1.20
C LYS A 53 15.17 -3.17 -2.66
N SER A 54 14.45 -3.90 -3.49
CA SER A 54 14.76 -4.20 -4.89
C SER A 54 14.37 -3.09 -5.86
N LYS A 55 13.47 -2.19 -5.44
CA LYS A 55 12.83 -1.17 -6.31
C LYS A 55 11.97 -1.75 -7.42
N PHE A 56 11.64 -3.04 -7.34
CA PHE A 56 10.66 -3.65 -8.23
C PHE A 56 9.33 -2.90 -8.10
N THR A 57 8.85 -2.40 -9.24
CA THR A 57 7.75 -1.43 -9.30
C THR A 57 6.63 -1.99 -10.15
N LEU A 58 5.43 -1.97 -9.58
CA LEU A 58 4.18 -2.34 -10.22
C LEU A 58 3.33 -1.09 -10.39
N ILE A 59 2.73 -0.91 -11.58
CA ILE A 59 1.88 0.25 -11.88
C ILE A 59 0.60 -0.26 -12.54
N LYS A 60 -0.55 0.25 -12.07
CA LYS A 60 -1.85 -0.06 -12.64
C LYS A 60 -2.68 1.20 -12.82
N LYS A 61 -3.20 1.39 -14.02
CA LYS A 61 -4.21 2.42 -14.26
C LYS A 61 -5.56 1.98 -13.68
N VAL A 62 -6.18 2.84 -12.90
CA VAL A 62 -7.49 2.63 -12.28
C VAL A 62 -8.47 3.68 -12.80
N PRO A 63 -9.75 3.32 -13.06
CA PRO A 63 -10.73 4.24 -13.63
C PRO A 63 -11.02 5.48 -12.76
N ASN A 64 -10.99 5.34 -11.44
CA ASN A 64 -11.21 6.43 -10.49
C ASN A 64 -10.60 6.10 -9.10
N LYS A 65 -10.72 7.03 -8.16
CA LYS A 65 -10.11 6.98 -6.82
C LYS A 65 -10.99 6.37 -5.72
N LYS A 66 -12.09 5.70 -6.07
CA LYS A 66 -12.96 5.08 -5.06
C LYS A 66 -12.22 3.93 -4.36
N ALA A 67 -12.45 3.81 -3.05
CA ALA A 67 -11.66 2.93 -2.18
C ALA A 67 -11.78 1.44 -2.55
N ASP A 68 -12.99 0.99 -2.90
CA ASP A 68 -13.28 -0.35 -3.42
C ASP A 68 -12.47 -0.65 -4.68
N MET A 69 -12.48 0.26 -5.65
CA MET A 69 -11.75 0.08 -6.91
C MET A 69 -10.23 0.07 -6.71
N ILE A 70 -9.70 0.89 -5.79
CA ILE A 70 -8.29 0.86 -5.41
C ILE A 70 -7.93 -0.47 -4.72
N ALA A 71 -8.80 -0.97 -3.83
CA ALA A 71 -8.57 -2.24 -3.13
C ALA A 71 -8.52 -3.42 -4.10
N ASP A 72 -9.51 -3.55 -4.99
CA ASP A 72 -9.55 -4.60 -6.02
C ASP A 72 -8.35 -4.49 -6.96
N ALA A 73 -8.01 -3.26 -7.37
CA ALA A 73 -6.84 -3.03 -8.21
C ALA A 73 -5.55 -3.49 -7.52
N THR A 74 -5.43 -3.23 -6.22
CA THR A 74 -4.28 -3.62 -5.38
C THR A 74 -4.16 -5.14 -5.27
N VAL A 75 -5.25 -5.85 -4.94
CA VAL A 75 -5.25 -7.32 -4.84
C VAL A 75 -4.80 -7.93 -6.17
N ASN A 76 -5.43 -7.53 -7.28
CA ASN A 76 -5.11 -8.06 -8.60
C ASN A 76 -3.69 -7.68 -9.05
N LEU A 77 -3.13 -6.56 -8.56
CA LEU A 77 -1.77 -6.16 -8.87
C LEU A 77 -0.75 -7.10 -8.21
N PHE A 78 -1.04 -7.57 -7.00
CA PHE A 78 -0.15 -8.43 -6.22
C PHE A 78 -0.35 -9.93 -6.46
N GLU A 79 -1.53 -10.36 -6.88
CA GLU A 79 -1.90 -11.77 -7.08
C GLU A 79 -0.81 -12.62 -7.79
N PRO A 80 -0.17 -12.16 -8.89
CA PRO A 80 0.85 -12.96 -9.58
C PRO A 80 2.14 -13.19 -8.75
N TYR A 81 2.37 -12.37 -7.72
CA TYR A 81 3.62 -12.31 -6.95
C TYR A 81 3.48 -12.90 -5.54
N GLN A 82 2.28 -13.37 -5.15
CA GLN A 82 1.99 -13.81 -3.78
C GLN A 82 2.53 -15.20 -3.42
N LYS A 83 2.86 -16.05 -4.40
CA LYS A 83 3.13 -17.50 -4.18
C LYS A 83 4.19 -17.84 -3.13
N ASN A 84 5.08 -16.91 -2.78
CA ASN A 84 6.19 -17.13 -1.84
C ASN A 84 6.25 -16.13 -0.66
N TRP A 85 5.20 -15.34 -0.41
CA TRP A 85 5.22 -14.45 0.75
C TRP A 85 5.01 -15.25 2.03
N GLN A 86 6.11 -15.46 2.76
CA GLN A 86 6.03 -15.89 4.16
C GLN A 86 5.31 -14.78 4.93
N ARG A 87 4.05 -15.02 5.30
CA ARG A 87 3.38 -14.23 6.32
C ARG A 87 4.28 -14.24 7.56
N ASN A 88 4.85 -13.10 7.90
CA ASN A 88 5.50 -12.94 9.19
C ASN A 88 4.39 -12.80 10.23
N PRO A 89 4.17 -13.79 11.12
CA PRO A 89 3.05 -13.77 12.07
C PRO A 89 3.24 -12.77 13.21
N LEU A 90 4.33 -12.00 13.21
CA LEU A 90 4.66 -10.98 14.22
C LEU A 90 4.33 -9.55 13.77
N LEU A 91 3.51 -9.39 12.73
CA LEU A 91 2.80 -8.15 12.38
C LEU A 91 1.30 -8.44 12.22
#